data_AF-A0A7C1YS10-F1
#
_entry.id   AF-A0A7C1YS10-F1
#
_cell.length_a   1.000
_cell.length_b   1.000
_cell.length_c   1.000
_cell.angle_alpha   90.00
_cell.angle_beta   90.00
_cell.angle_gamma   90.00
#
_symmetry.space_group_name_H-M   'P 1'
#
loop_
_entity.id
_entity.type
_entity.pdbx_description
1 polymer ?
#
loop_
_entity_poly.entity_id
_entity_poly.type
_entity_poly.pdbx_seq_one_letter_code
_entity_poly.pdbx_strand_id
1 'polypeptide(L)' 'VCGELAGDPEAVPILLGLGLDEFSMAPPSIPRAKAIVRRWSFADAHRLAAEVINLESAAAVRERVRARQPEQVIHRQAR' A
#
# COMPACT_ATOMS: atom_id res chain seq x y z
N VAL A 1 -9.11 -6.36 -6.18
CA VAL A 1 -9.21 -6.93 -4.81
C VAL A 1 -10.27 -6.19 -4.00
N CYS A 2 -11.00 -6.91 -3.15
CA CYS A 2 -12.05 -6.38 -2.27
C CYS A 2 -11.75 -6.71 -0.79
N GLY A 3 -12.51 -6.08 0.13
CA GLY A 3 -12.37 -6.27 1.57
C GLY A 3 -11.42 -5.26 2.22
N GLU A 4 -11.24 -5.40 3.54
CA GLU A 4 -10.46 -4.44 4.36
C GLU A 4 -9.03 -4.24 3.85
N LEU A 5 -8.40 -5.30 3.32
CA LEU A 5 -7.04 -5.25 2.77
C LEU A 5 -6.92 -4.28 1.57
N ALA A 6 -7.98 -4.12 0.77
CA ALA A 6 -7.97 -3.19 -0.36
C ALA A 6 -7.84 -1.73 0.09
N GLY A 7 -8.28 -1.42 1.31
CA GLY A 7 -8.16 -0.10 1.93
C GLY A 7 -6.98 0.04 2.91
N ASP A 8 -6.24 -1.04 3.18
CA ASP A 8 -5.10 -1.02 4.10
C ASP A 8 -3.93 -0.24 3.49
N PRO A 9 -3.47 0.86 4.12
CA PRO A 9 -2.38 1.69 3.62
C PRO A 9 -1.06 0.97 3.38
N GLU A 10 -0.79 -0.09 4.14
CA GLU A 10 0.43 -0.88 4.01
C GLU A 10 0.31 -1.89 2.87
N ALA A 11 -0.92 -2.31 2.54
CA ALA A 11 -1.17 -3.27 1.46
C ALA A 11 -1.30 -2.60 0.09
N VAL A 12 -1.93 -1.43 0.01
CA VAL A 12 -2.18 -0.69 -1.25
C VAL A 12 -0.94 -0.60 -2.16
N PRO A 13 0.26 -0.17 -1.71
CA PRO A 13 1.41 -0.06 -2.59
C PRO A 13 1.95 -1.42 -3.06
N ILE A 14 1.83 -2.47 -2.24
CA ILE A 14 2.20 -3.83 -2.63
C ILE A 14 1.26 -4.33 -3.72
N LEU A 15 -0.05 -4.21 -3.47
CA LEU A 15 -1.10 -4.63 -4.39
C LEU A 15 -1.00 -3.89 -5.73
N LEU A 16 -0.72 -2.59 -5.71
CA LEU A 16 -0.44 -1.82 -6.92
C LEU A 16 0.77 -2.39 -7.68
N GLY A 17 1.86 -2.71 -6.96
CA GLY A 17 3.08 -3.26 -7.54
C GLY A 17 2.94 -4.68 -8.10
N LEU A 18 1.99 -5.46 -7.59
CA LEU A 18 1.59 -6.76 -8.12
C LEU A 18 0.73 -6.66 -9.38
N GLY A 19 0.41 -5.44 -9.83
CA GLY A 19 -0.36 -5.21 -11.07
C GLY A 19 -1.87 -5.27 -10.88
N LEU A 20 -2.37 -4.95 -9.69
CA LEU A 20 -3.82 -4.84 -9.50
C LEU A 20 -4.36 -3.56 -10.12
N ASP A 21 -5.30 -3.74 -11.05
CA ASP A 21 -5.97 -2.64 -11.74
C ASP A 21 -7.22 -2.13 -11.00
N GLU A 22 -7.79 -2.95 -10.10
CA GLU A 22 -9.05 -2.65 -9.41
C GLU A 22 -9.00 -2.87 -7.89
N PHE A 23 -9.43 -1.84 -7.15
CA PHE A 23 -9.59 -1.83 -5.69
C PHE A 23 -11.06 -1.55 -5.33
N SER A 24 -11.66 -2.41 -4.51
CA SER A 24 -13.02 -2.24 -4.00
C SER A 24 -13.00 -2.13 -2.47
N MET A 25 -13.61 -1.08 -1.93
CA MET A 25 -13.59 -0.75 -0.50
C MET A 25 -14.78 0.13 -0.11
N ALA A 26 -15.01 0.28 1.19
CA ALA A 26 -16.01 1.21 1.70
C ALA A 26 -15.71 2.66 1.27
N PRO A 27 -16.74 3.49 0.94
CA PRO A 27 -16.54 4.86 0.47
C PRO A 27 -15.60 5.74 1.32
N PRO A 28 -15.62 5.66 2.67
CA PRO A 28 -14.69 6.45 3.51
C PRO A 28 -13.21 6.12 3.29
N SER A 29 -12.87 4.92 2.83
CA SER A 29 -11.48 4.48 2.60
C SER A 29 -10.91 4.95 1.27
N ILE A 30 -11.78 5.26 0.30
CA ILE A 30 -11.40 5.62 -1.08
C ILE A 30 -10.45 6.84 -1.14
N PRO A 31 -10.70 7.97 -0.43
CA PRO A 31 -9.81 9.13 -0.52
C PRO A 31 -8.39 8.82 -0.06
N ARG A 32 -8.25 8.03 1.01
CA ARG A 32 -6.95 7.64 1.56
C ARG A 32 -6.21 6.71 0.61
N ALA A 33 -6.88 5.67 0.10
CA ALA A 33 -6.29 4.76 -0.88
C ALA A 33 -5.83 5.52 -2.14
N LYS A 34 -6.65 6.42 -2.68
CA LYS A 34 -6.27 7.28 -3.82
C LYS A 34 -5.07 8.17 -3.50
N ALA A 35 -4.97 8.73 -2.29
CA ALA A 35 -3.82 9.54 -1.88
C ALA A 35 -2.52 8.72 -1.84
N ILE A 36 -2.59 7.45 -1.43
CA ILE A 36 -1.45 6.54 -1.43
C ILE A 36 -1.06 6.19 -2.87
N VAL A 37 -2.00 5.70 -3.68
CA VAL A 37 -1.73 5.33 -5.09
C VAL A 37 -1.05 6.46 -5.85
N ARG A 38 -1.53 7.71 -5.70
CA ARG A 38 -0.97 8.89 -6.40
C ARG A 38 0.47 9.25 -6.00
N ARG A 39 0.98 8.72 -4.88
CA ARG A 39 2.35 8.98 -4.40
C ARG A 39 3.35 7.93 -4.84
N TRP A 40 2.87 6.82 -5.40
CA TRP A 40 3.72 5.75 -5.88
C TRP A 40 3.84 5.84 -7.39
N SER A 41 5.07 5.79 -7.90
CA SER A 41 5.26 5.40 -9.29
C SER A 41 4.98 3.90 -9.44
N PHE A 42 4.44 3.48 -10.58
CA PHE A 42 4.22 2.05 -10.82
C PHE A 42 5.54 1.26 -10.75
N ALA A 43 6.64 1.84 -11.22
CA ALA A 43 7.97 1.24 -11.13
C ALA A 43 8.45 1.04 -9.68
N ASP A 44 8.21 2.02 -8.78
CA ASP A 44 8.54 1.89 -7.36
C ASP A 44 7.69 0.85 -6.65
N ALA A 45 6.39 0.83 -6.97
CA ALA A 45 5.46 -0.15 -6.41
C ALA A 45 5.85 -1.56 -6.85
N HIS A 46 6.18 -1.76 -8.14
CA HIS A 46 6.63 -3.04 -8.65
C HIS A 46 7.94 -3.50 -7.99
N ARG A 47 8.91 -2.59 -7.80
CA ARG A 47 10.13 -2.91 -7.03
C ARG A 47 9.84 -3.31 -5.59
N LEU A 48 8.93 -2.58 -4.91
CA LEU A 48 8.51 -2.93 -3.56
C LEU A 48 7.88 -4.33 -3.52
N ALA A 49 6.95 -4.62 -4.42
CA ALA A 49 6.27 -5.92 -4.48
C ALA A 49 7.26 -7.07 -4.69
N ALA A 50 8.18 -6.93 -5.63
CA ALA A 50 9.24 -7.91 -5.91
C ALA A 50 10.20 -8.12 -4.71
N GLU A 51 10.41 -7.08 -3.92
CA GLU A 51 11.24 -7.14 -2.72
C GLU A 51 10.51 -7.83 -1.56
N VAL A 52 9.27 -7.44 -1.26
CA VAL A 52 8.54 -7.94 -0.08
C VAL A 52 8.06 -9.38 -0.23
N ILE A 53 7.84 -9.87 -1.46
CA ILE A 53 7.40 -11.25 -1.68
C ILE A 53 8.45 -12.30 -1.25
N ASN A 54 9.71 -11.87 -1.13
CA ASN A 54 10.82 -12.73 -0.73
C ASN A 54 11.13 -12.65 0.78
N LEU A 55 10.34 -11.92 1.56
CA LEU A 55 10.56 -11.78 3.01
C LEU A 55 9.87 -12.91 3.79
N GLU A 56 10.53 -13.38 4.85
CA GLU A 56 10.10 -14.57 5.60
C GLU A 56 8.98 -14.29 6.63
N SER A 57 8.57 -13.03 6.82
CA SER A 57 7.52 -12.70 7.79
C SER A 57 6.70 -11.49 7.42
N ALA A 58 5.43 -11.49 7.86
CA ALA A 58 4.55 -10.33 7.74
C ALA A 58 5.12 -9.08 8.45
N ALA A 59 5.85 -9.26 9.55
CA ALA A 59 6.50 -8.16 10.26
C ALA A 59 7.56 -7.48 9.38
N ALA A 60 8.43 -8.26 8.74
CA ALA A 60 9.44 -7.76 7.82
C ALA A 60 8.82 -7.05 6.61
N VAL A 61 7.72 -7.59 6.07
CA VAL A 61 6.96 -6.92 4.99
C VAL A 61 6.49 -5.54 5.43
N ARG A 62 5.80 -5.46 6.57
CA ARG A 62 5.26 -4.17 7.08
C ARG A 62 6.38 -3.17 7.35
N GLU A 63 7.49 -3.60 7.94
CA GLU A 63 8.67 -2.76 8.17
C GLU A 63 9.23 -2.22 6.84
N ARG A 64 9.42 -3.09 5.84
CA ARG A 64 9.91 -2.70 4.52
C ARG A 64 8.98 -1.71 3.82
N VAL A 65 7.68 -1.93 3.88
CA VAL A 65 6.69 -0.99 3.32
C VAL A 65 6.80 0.38 4.00
N ARG A 66 6.84 0.43 5.35
CA ARG A 66 6.98 1.69 6.10
C ARG A 66 8.25 2.44 5.72
N ALA A 67 9.38 1.74 5.58
CA ALA A 67 10.66 2.32 5.20
C ALA A 67 10.66 2.90 3.76
N ARG A 68 9.83 2.36 2.87
CA ARG A 68 9.70 2.81 1.47
C ARG A 68 8.56 3.80 1.27
N GLN A 69 7.74 4.09 2.29
CA GLN A 69 6.63 5.04 2.12
C GLN A 69 7.19 6.43 1.81
N PRO A 70 6.76 7.07 0.71
CA PRO A 70 7.02 8.49 0.52
C PRO A 70 6.39 9.24 1.70
N GLU A 71 7.16 10.12 2.35
CA GLU A 71 6.76 10.82 3.58
C GLU A 71 5.30 11.30 3.52
N GLN A 72 4.61 11.27 4.68
CA GLN A 72 3.28 11.85 4.96
C GLN A 72 2.04 10.92 4.95
N VAL A 73 2.11 9.59 5.07
CA VAL A 73 0.88 8.74 5.20
C VAL A 73 0.54 8.38 6.64
N ILE A 74 1.52 8.36 7.55
CA ILE A 74 1.36 7.76 8.89
C ILE A 74 0.74 8.74 9.91
N HIS A 75 0.78 10.06 9.67
CA HIS A 75 0.49 11.08 10.70
C HIS A 75 -0.93 11.68 10.73
N ARG A 76 -1.91 11.18 9.95
CA ARG A 76 -3.24 11.80 9.87
C ARG A 76 -4.44 10.96 10.33
N GLN A 77 -4.23 9.87 11.07
CA GLN A 77 -5.32 9.02 11.58
C GLN A 77 -5.65 9.16 13.07
N ALA A 78 -5.08 10.16 13.75
CA ALA A 78 -5.53 10.53 15.09
C ALA A 78 -6.16 11.92 15.03
N ARG A 79 -7.39 11.99 14.49
CA ARG A 79 -8.43 13.00 14.76
C ARG A 79 -9.70 12.66 13.99
#